data_AF-A0A940JTB1-F1
#
_entry.id   AF-A0A940JTB1-F1
#
_cell.length_a   1.000
_cell.length_b   1.000
_cell.length_c   1.000
_cell.angle_alpha   90.00
_cell.angle_beta   90.00
_cell.angle_gamma   90.00
#
_symmetry.space_group_name_H-M   'P 1'
#
loop_
_entity.id
_entity.type
_entity.pdbx_description
1 polymer ?
#
loop_
_entity_poly.entity_id
_entity_poly.type
_entity_poly.pdbx_seq_one_letter_code
_entity_poly.pdbx_strand_id
1 'polypeptide(L)' 'MGKPAELYRMVMPDHICPYGLKSKHLLKTKGFDVTDHWLRTRAETDAFKAEHDVKT' A
#
# COMPACT_ATOMS: atom_id res chain seq x y z
N MET A 1 16.71 13.03 7.87
CA MET A 1 15.97 11.76 7.99
C MET A 1 14.55 11.96 7.47
N GLY A 2 14.12 11.16 6.50
CA GLY A 2 12.71 11.10 6.08
C GLY A 2 11.84 10.50 7.17
N LYS A 3 10.54 10.82 7.19
CA LYS A 3 9.58 10.14 8.08
C LYS A 3 9.32 8.73 7.53
N PRO A 4 9.22 7.70 8.38
CA PRO A 4 8.83 6.37 7.93
C PRO A 4 7.37 6.40 7.46
N ALA A 5 7.08 5.70 6.36
CA ALA A 5 5.74 5.53 5.83
C ALA A 5 5.54 4.08 5.39
N GLU A 6 4.54 3.43 5.96
CA GLU A 6 4.15 2.08 5.57
C GLU A 6 3.07 2.16 4.49
N LEU A 7 3.32 1.51 3.35
CA LEU A 7 2.40 1.47 2.24
C LEU A 7 1.98 0.02 1.97
N TYR A 8 0.71 -0.26 2.26
CA TYR A 8 0.06 -1.52 1.93
C TYR A 8 -0.64 -1.37 0.58
N ARG A 9 -0.18 -2.10 -0.44
CA ARG A 9 -0.80 -2.06 -1.78
C ARG A 9 -1.13 -3.45 -2.28
N MET A 10 -2.24 -3.51 -3.02
CA MET A 10 -2.67 -4.72 -3.71
C MET A 10 -1.77 -4.98 -4.92
N VAL A 11 -1.05 -6.11 -4.88
CA VAL A 11 -0.14 -6.59 -5.93
C VAL A 11 -0.47 -8.04 -6.18
N MET A 12 -1.44 -8.27 -7.06
CA MET A 12 -1.83 -9.59 -7.52
C MET A 12 -1.15 -9.86 -8.87
N PRO A 13 -0.92 -11.13 -9.25
CA PRO A 13 -0.26 -11.48 -10.51
C PRO A 13 -0.90 -10.84 -11.74
N ASP A 14 -2.23 -10.75 -11.72
CA ASP A 14 -3.05 -10.21 -12.81
C ASP A 14 -3.48 -8.74 -12.60
N HIS A 15 -3.25 -8.19 -11.40
CA HIS A 15 -3.72 -6.86 -11.05
C HIS A 15 -2.79 -6.13 -10.09
N ILE A 16 -2.18 -5.08 -10.60
CA ILE A 16 -1.42 -4.11 -9.80
C ILE A 16 -2.28 -2.87 -9.64
N CYS A 17 -2.61 -2.51 -8.40
CA CYS A 17 -3.42 -1.32 -8.15
C CYS A 17 -2.65 -0.05 -8.55
N PRO A 18 -3.13 0.74 -9.55
CA PRO A 18 -2.42 1.91 -10.06
C PRO A 18 -2.34 3.03 -9.01
N TYR A 19 -3.33 3.12 -8.11
CA TYR A 19 -3.33 4.08 -7.01
C TYR A 19 -2.22 3.79 -5.99
N GLY A 20 -1.94 2.51 -5.71
CA GLY A 20 -0.84 2.11 -4.82
C GLY A 20 0.52 2.57 -5.36
N LEU A 21 0.74 2.48 -6.67
CA LEU A 21 1.96 2.98 -7.30
C LEU A 21 2.08 4.51 -7.23
N LYS A 22 0.97 5.23 -7.44
CA LYS A 22 0.95 6.70 -7.30
C LYS A 22 1.28 7.13 -5.87
N SER A 23 0.70 6.47 -4.86
CA SER A 23 1.00 6.72 -3.45
C SER A 23 2.46 6.44 -3.13
N LYS A 24 3.02 5.32 -3.60
CA LYS A 24 4.45 4.99 -3.45
C LYS A 24 5.34 6.09 -4.03
N HIS A 25 5.02 6.54 -5.24
CA HIS A 25 5.78 7.59 -5.91
C HIS A 25 5.69 8.91 -5.13
N LEU A 26 4.49 9.32 -4.70
CA LEU A 26 4.28 10.54 -3.93
C LEU A 26 5.08 10.53 -2.62
N LEU A 27 5.01 9.43 -1.86
CA LEU A 27 5.72 9.28 -0.59
C LEU A 27 7.24 9.37 -0.79
N LYS A 28 7.79 8.69 -1.80
CA LYS A 28 9.20 8.78 -2.16
C LYS A 28 9.62 10.20 -2.57
N THR A 29 8.84 10.86 -3.42
CA THR A 29 9.12 12.24 -3.88
C THR A 29 9.07 13.24 -2.73
N LYS A 30 8.26 12.98 -1.71
CA LYS A 30 8.19 13.79 -0.48
C LYS A 30 9.32 13.48 0.51
N GLY A 31 10.21 12.54 0.21
CA GLY A 31 11.35 12.17 1.05
C GLY A 31 10.98 11.28 2.24
N PHE A 32 9.89 10.51 2.16
CA PHE A 32 9.55 9.49 3.16
C PHE A 32 10.32 8.19 2.90
N ASP A 33 10.61 7.46 3.99
CA ASP A 33 11.16 6.11 3.91
C ASP A 33 10.00 5.12 3.78
N VAL A 34 9.76 4.64 2.56
CA VAL A 34 8.54 3.90 2.21
C VAL A 34 8.76 2.40 2.33
N THR A 35 8.10 1.77 3.30
CA THR A 35 8.03 0.31 3.44
C THR A 35 6.86 -0.22 2.63
N ASP A 36 7.15 -1.00 1.58
CA ASP A 36 6.17 -1.49 0.62
C ASP A 36 5.70 -2.90 1.00
N HIS A 37 4.47 -3.00 1.52
CA HIS A 37 3.82 -4.27 1.87
C HIS A 37 2.85 -4.70 0.76
N TRP A 38 3.03 -5.93 0.26
CA TRP A 38 2.24 -6.45 -0.86
C TRP A 38 1.12 -7.34 -0.35
N LEU A 39 -0.11 -6.90 -0.60
CA LEU A 39 -1.31 -7.73 -0.43
C LEU A 39 -1.49 -8.51 -1.72
N ARG A 40 -1.20 -9.82 -1.69
CA ARG A 40 -1.19 -10.67 -2.88
C ARG A 40 -2.52 -11.36 -3.13
N THR A 41 -3.40 -11.35 -2.13
CA THR A 41 -4.73 -11.95 -2.20
C THR A 41 -5.82 -10.97 -1.81
N ARG A 42 -7.03 -11.24 -2.31
CA ARG A 42 -8.24 -10.53 -1.91
C ARG A 42 -8.51 -10.72 -0.41
N ALA A 43 -8.29 -11.93 0.12
CA ALA A 43 -8.48 -12.26 1.53
C ALA A 43 -7.54 -11.43 2.44
N GLU A 44 -6.25 -11.30 2.10
CA GLU A 44 -5.33 -10.41 2.83
C GLU A 44 -5.78 -8.95 2.79
N THR A 45 -6.28 -8.49 1.63
CA THR A 45 -6.78 -7.11 1.52
C THR A 45 -8.02 -6.89 2.38
N ASP A 46 -8.94 -7.85 2.38
CA ASP A 46 -10.17 -7.76 3.16
C ASP A 46 -9.88 -7.80 4.66
N ALA A 47 -9.00 -8.72 5.09
CA ALA A 47 -8.50 -8.78 6.46
C ALA A 47 -7.83 -7.48 6.88
N PHE A 48 -6.96 -6.91 6.02
CA PHE A 48 -6.30 -5.63 6.27
C PHE A 48 -7.31 -4.48 6.40
N LYS A 49 -8.30 -4.42 5.50
CA LYS A 49 -9.35 -3.40 5.56
C LYS A 49 -10.19 -3.53 6.84
N ALA A 50 -10.51 -4.75 7.24
CA ALA A 50 -11.27 -5.02 8.46
C ALA A 50 -10.48 -4.67 9.72
N GLU A 51 -9.19 -5.02 9.77
CA GLU A 51 -8.31 -4.73 10.91
C GLU A 51 -8.06 -3.23 11.07
N HIS A 52 -7.94 -2.50 9.96
CA HIS A 52 -7.66 -1.06 9.96
C HIS A 52 -8.90 -0.17 9.80
N ASP A 53 -10.11 -0.73 9.88
CA ASP A 53 -11.41 -0.05 9.65
C ASP A 53 -11.42 0.85 8.40
N VAL A 54 -10.79 0.37 7.32
CA VAL A 54 -10.67 1.14 6.08
C VAL A 54 -11.99 1.09 5.33
N LYS A 55 -12.79 2.14 5.50
CA LYS A 55 -13.99 2.38 4.68
C LYS A 55 -13.55 2.78 3.27
N THR A 56 -13.64 1.85 2.32
CA THR A 56 -13.39 2.09 0.89
C THR A 56 -14.63 2.44 0.12
#